data_AF-A0A963GGJ1-F1
#
_entry.id   AF-A0A963GGJ1-F1
#
_cell.length_a   1.000
_cell.length_b   1.000
_cell.length_c   1.000
_cell.angle_alpha   90.00
_cell.angle_beta   90.00
_cell.angle_gamma   90.00
#
_symmetry.space_group_name_H-M   'P 1'
#
loop_
_entity.id
_entity.type
_entity.pdbx_description
1 polymer ?
#
loop_
_entity_poly.entity_id
_entity_poly.type
_entity_poly.pdbx_seq_one_letter_code
_entity_poly.pdbx_strand_id
1 'polypeptide(L)'
;MSDSAPQTGQLRLIGRISLLFALLAMAGLAMVLLLARPVDGGYLDVIRNLSASRAQLPGLMAVGGLLLVVGTALTTWLIALYSSFRVAGPLHRFCIDLERGVRDGQVPRVRVRANDAAQQEARYLEETVADLYRQQDEIGSLLDDGMALLRAGKPEAAAAAGEELVRRMDTFAL
;
A
#
# COMPACT_ATOMS: atom_id res chain seq x y z
N MET A 1 16.96 -16.27 -5.78
CA MET A 1 17.67 -15.10 -6.34
C MET A 1 16.66 -13.97 -6.41
N SER A 2 16.73 -13.05 -5.45
CA SER A 2 15.73 -12.01 -5.21
C SER A 2 15.85 -10.91 -6.26
N ASP A 3 14.85 -10.80 -7.14
CA ASP A 3 14.72 -9.65 -8.03
C ASP A 3 13.87 -8.58 -7.31
N SER A 4 14.51 -7.84 -6.40
CA SER A 4 13.93 -6.77 -5.59
C SER A 4 13.80 -5.46 -6.40
N ALA A 5 13.15 -5.53 -7.56
CA ALA A 5 13.09 -4.42 -8.51
C ALA A 5 11.85 -3.49 -8.53
N PRO A 6 10.88 -3.45 -7.57
CA PRO A 6 9.79 -2.48 -7.67
C PRO A 6 9.99 -1.16 -6.88
N GLN A 7 11.02 -1.04 -6.02
CA GLN A 7 11.17 0.15 -5.15
C GLN A 7 11.67 1.42 -5.85
N THR A 8 12.35 1.31 -7.00
CA THR A 8 12.99 2.47 -7.67
C THR A 8 11.98 3.47 -8.24
N GLY A 9 10.77 3.01 -8.61
CA GLY A 9 9.70 3.86 -9.13
C GLY A 9 9.07 4.76 -8.06
N GLN A 10 8.93 4.25 -6.83
CA GLN A 10 8.38 5.02 -5.70
C GLN A 10 9.35 6.11 -5.25
N LEU A 11 10.64 5.82 -5.14
CA LEU A 11 11.67 6.83 -4.83
C LEU A 11 11.70 7.95 -5.89
N ARG A 12 11.58 7.61 -7.17
CA ARG A 12 11.58 8.60 -8.25
C ARG A 12 10.36 9.51 -8.22
N LEU A 13 9.18 8.98 -7.88
CA LEU A 13 7.96 9.77 -7.83
C LEU A 13 7.91 10.67 -6.60
N ILE A 14 8.29 10.15 -5.43
CA ILE A 14 8.46 10.93 -4.20
C ILE A 14 9.52 12.02 -4.41
N GLY A 15 10.64 11.67 -5.05
CA GLY A 15 11.70 12.63 -5.39
C GLY A 15 11.24 13.73 -6.34
N ARG A 16 10.42 13.43 -7.35
CA ARG A 16 9.84 14.46 -8.24
C ARG A 16 8.89 15.40 -7.51
N ILE A 17 8.06 14.87 -6.62
CA ILE A 17 7.13 15.68 -5.82
C ILE A 17 7.92 16.56 -4.82
N SER A 18 8.92 16.00 -4.14
CA SER A 18 9.76 16.78 -3.22
C SER A 18 10.56 17.87 -3.95
N LEU A 19 11.03 17.58 -5.17
CA LEU A 19 11.75 18.54 -6.00
C LEU A 19 10.84 19.70 -6.44
N LEU A 20 9.62 19.41 -6.89
CA LEU A 20 8.64 20.45 -7.22
C LEU A 20 8.31 21.32 -6.00
N PHE A 21 8.19 20.72 -4.82
CA PHE A 21 7.92 21.46 -3.58
C PHE A 21 9.10 22.35 -3.17
N ALA A 22 10.32 21.82 -3.23
CA ALA A 22 11.54 22.60 -2.97
C ALA A 22 11.67 23.78 -3.95
N LEU A 23 11.29 23.57 -5.21
CA LEU A 23 11.34 24.60 -6.24
C LEU A 23 10.26 25.67 -6.01
N LEU A 24 9.05 25.27 -5.60
CA LEU A 24 7.98 26.20 -5.21
C LEU A 24 8.36 27.02 -3.97
N ALA A 25 8.97 26.39 -2.97
CA ALA A 25 9.45 27.06 -1.76
C ALA A 25 10.59 28.04 -2.07
N MET A 26 11.55 27.65 -2.91
CA MET A 26 12.61 28.55 -3.38
C MET A 26 12.05 29.72 -4.19
N ALA A 27 11.07 29.49 -5.06
CA ALA A 27 10.42 30.56 -5.81
C ALA A 27 9.68 31.54 -4.87
N GLY A 28 8.99 31.02 -3.85
CA GLY A 28 8.35 31.84 -2.81
C GLY A 28 9.35 32.69 -2.02
N LEU A 29 10.45 32.08 -1.58
CA LEU A 29 11.52 32.81 -0.88
C LEU A 29 12.19 33.86 -1.78
N ALA A 30 12.51 33.50 -3.03
CA ALA A 30 13.08 34.41 -4.00
C ALA A 30 12.14 35.59 -4.28
N MET A 31 10.83 35.35 -4.39
CA MET A 31 9.85 36.40 -4.54
C MET A 31 9.86 37.36 -3.35
N VAL A 32 9.87 36.85 -2.11
CA VAL A 32 9.96 37.69 -0.91
C VAL A 32 11.26 38.51 -0.90
N LEU A 33 12.39 37.90 -1.27
CA LEU A 33 13.68 38.59 -1.34
C LEU A 33 13.71 39.67 -2.43
N LEU A 34 13.08 39.44 -3.58
CA LEU A 34 12.96 40.44 -4.65
C LEU A 34 12.02 41.59 -4.27
N LEU A 35 10.99 41.31 -3.46
CA LEU A 35 10.08 42.32 -2.92
C LEU A 35 10.71 43.11 -1.76
N ALA A 36 11.69 42.55 -1.07
CA ALA A 36 12.44 43.23 -0.02
C ALA A 36 13.42 44.24 -0.64
N ARG A 37 13.11 45.53 -0.57
CA ARG A 37 13.99 46.60 -1.08
C ARG A 37 15.27 46.72 -0.23
N PRO A 38 16.43 46.95 -0.85
CA PRO A 38 17.66 47.25 -0.12
C PRO A 38 17.50 48.56 0.68
N VAL A 39 17.97 48.56 1.93
CA VAL A 39 17.95 49.72 2.82
C VAL A 39 19.29 50.44 2.71
N ASP A 40 19.36 51.41 1.81
CA ASP A 40 20.47 52.37 1.75
C ASP A 40 20.05 53.64 2.50
N GLY A 41 20.66 53.94 3.65
CA GLY A 41 20.32 55.14 4.45
C GLY A 41 20.84 55.14 5.89
N GLY A 42 20.76 56.31 6.55
CA GLY A 42 21.23 56.52 7.93
C GLY A 42 20.31 55.88 9.00
N TYR A 43 20.72 55.91 10.28
CA TYR A 43 19.98 55.26 11.39
C TYR A 43 18.48 55.65 11.48
N LEU A 44 18.13 56.89 11.12
CA LEU A 44 16.74 57.35 11.05
C LEU A 44 15.95 56.71 9.90
N ASP A 45 16.59 56.45 8.75
CA ASP A 45 15.97 55.76 7.61
C ASP A 45 15.73 54.28 7.92
N VAL A 46 16.65 53.67 8.68
CA VAL A 46 16.47 52.30 9.19
C VAL A 46 15.23 52.21 10.09
N ILE A 47 15.05 53.14 11.03
CA ILE A 47 13.88 53.16 11.93
C ILE A 47 12.57 53.40 11.16
N ARG A 48 12.58 54.33 10.20
CA ARG A 48 11.40 54.64 9.38
C ARG A 48 11.03 53.50 8.44
N ASN A 49 12.02 52.80 7.89
CA ASN A 49 11.81 51.57 7.12
C ASN A 49 11.37 50.40 8.02
N LEU A 50 11.80 50.34 9.28
CA LEU A 50 11.33 49.33 10.23
C LEU A 50 9.83 49.49 10.53
N SER A 51 9.36 50.73 10.71
CA SER A 51 7.93 50.98 10.94
C SER A 51 7.09 50.71 9.70
N ALA A 52 7.61 51.06 8.51
CA ALA A 52 6.95 50.76 7.23
C ALA A 52 6.90 49.24 6.95
N SER A 53 7.97 48.51 7.26
CA SER A 53 8.04 47.05 7.12
C SER A 53 7.11 46.33 8.09
N ARG A 54 6.94 46.85 9.33
CA ARG A 54 5.96 46.34 10.29
C ARG A 54 4.52 46.44 9.80
N ALA A 55 4.19 47.45 9.00
CA ALA A 55 2.84 47.57 8.43
C ALA A 55 2.57 46.53 7.32
N GLN A 56 3.61 46.06 6.62
CA GLN A 56 3.49 45.06 5.55
C GLN A 56 3.63 43.61 6.04
N LEU A 57 4.23 43.42 7.22
CA LEU A 57 4.42 42.11 7.86
C LEU A 57 3.14 41.26 7.97
N PRO A 58 1.98 41.80 8.39
CA PRO A 58 0.74 41.03 8.46
C PRO A 58 0.29 40.52 7.08
N GLY A 59 0.43 41.35 6.04
CA GLY A 59 0.09 40.98 4.66
C GLY A 59 1.02 39.89 4.12
N LEU A 60 2.33 40.03 4.34
CA LEU A 60 3.32 39.02 3.98
C LEU A 60 3.10 37.69 4.72
N MET A 61 2.77 37.75 6.02
CA MET A 61 2.43 36.57 6.82
C MET A 61 1.15 35.90 6.32
N ALA A 62 0.12 36.67 5.98
CA ALA A 62 -1.13 36.14 5.43
C ALA A 62 -0.91 35.45 4.08
N VAL A 63 -0.16 36.08 3.17
CA VAL A 63 0.18 35.49 1.87
C VAL A 63 1.03 34.24 2.04
N GLY A 64 2.06 34.27 2.90
CA GLY A 64 2.91 33.12 3.19
C GLY A 64 2.13 31.95 3.80
N GLY A 65 1.24 32.23 4.76
CA GLY A 65 0.36 31.24 5.35
C GLY A 65 -0.60 30.63 4.32
N LEU A 66 -1.20 31.43 3.45
CA LEU A 66 -2.07 30.96 2.38
C LEU A 66 -1.30 30.04 1.40
N LEU A 67 -0.07 30.42 1.04
CA LEU A 67 0.79 29.65 0.15
C LEU A 67 1.15 28.28 0.77
N LEU A 68 1.43 28.26 2.08
CA LEU A 68 1.66 27.02 2.82
C LEU A 68 0.42 26.13 2.85
N VAL A 69 -0.76 26.68 3.14
CA VAL A 69 -2.02 25.92 3.17
C VAL A 69 -2.36 25.36 1.79
N VAL A 70 -2.19 26.14 0.73
CA VAL A 70 -2.40 25.65 -0.65
C VAL A 70 -1.40 24.55 -0.99
N GLY A 71 -0.13 24.72 -0.60
CA GLY A 71 0.90 23.70 -0.78
C GLY A 71 0.56 22.39 -0.08
N THR A 72 0.18 22.45 1.20
CA THR A 72 -0.18 21.25 1.99
C THR A 72 -1.46 20.59 1.49
N ALA A 73 -2.46 21.37 1.08
CA ALA A 73 -3.69 20.86 0.48
C ALA A 73 -3.39 20.12 -0.83
N LEU A 74 -2.56 20.70 -1.70
CA LEU A 74 -2.17 20.09 -2.96
C LEU A 74 -1.37 18.79 -2.75
N THR A 75 -0.42 18.77 -1.82
CA THR A 75 0.35 17.55 -1.52
C THR A 75 -0.53 16.46 -0.93
N THR A 76 -1.42 16.83 -0.01
CA THR A 76 -2.34 15.88 0.61
C THR A 76 -3.29 15.30 -0.45
N TRP A 77 -3.79 16.15 -1.35
CA TRP A 77 -4.63 15.73 -2.47
C TRP A 77 -3.90 14.79 -3.43
N LEU A 78 -2.66 15.10 -3.81
CA LEU A 78 -1.83 14.23 -4.66
C LEU A 78 -1.55 12.87 -4.00
N ILE A 79 -1.22 12.85 -2.70
CA ILE A 79 -1.00 11.61 -1.95
C ILE A 79 -2.29 10.80 -1.87
N ALA A 80 -3.42 11.45 -1.57
CA ALA A 80 -4.72 10.79 -1.50
C ALA A 80 -5.12 10.19 -2.85
N LEU A 81 -4.93 10.94 -3.94
CA LEU A 81 -5.23 10.50 -5.30
C LEU A 81 -4.35 9.31 -5.69
N TYR A 82 -3.05 9.40 -5.43
CA TYR A 82 -2.10 8.34 -5.71
C TYR A 82 -2.39 7.07 -4.90
N SER A 83 -2.67 7.22 -3.60
CA SER A 83 -3.03 6.11 -2.71
C SER A 83 -4.35 5.45 -3.16
N SER A 84 -5.36 6.25 -3.51
CA SER A 84 -6.66 5.75 -3.98
C SER A 84 -6.51 4.91 -5.25
N PHE A 85 -5.81 5.41 -6.27
CA PHE A 85 -5.66 4.64 -7.52
C PHE A 85 -4.80 3.39 -7.37
N ARG A 86 -3.75 3.45 -6.55
CA ARG A 86 -2.78 2.34 -6.45
C ARG A 86 -3.15 1.29 -5.41
N VAL A 87 -3.90 1.66 -4.37
CA VAL A 87 -4.29 0.73 -3.28
C VAL A 87 -5.74 0.29 -3.44
N ALA A 88 -6.68 1.20 -3.66
CA ALA A 88 -8.10 0.84 -3.67
C ALA A 88 -8.47 -0.03 -4.88
N GLY A 89 -7.85 0.22 -6.04
CA GLY A 89 -8.08 -0.58 -7.26
C GLY A 89 -7.72 -2.06 -7.08
N PRO A 90 -6.47 -2.40 -6.71
CA PRO A 90 -6.08 -3.78 -6.45
C PRO A 90 -6.86 -4.42 -5.30
N LEU A 91 -7.12 -3.68 -4.22
CA LEU A 91 -7.84 -4.19 -3.06
C LEU A 91 -9.30 -4.54 -3.41
N HIS A 92 -9.96 -3.70 -4.21
CA HIS A 92 -11.31 -3.99 -4.68
C HIS A 92 -11.35 -5.27 -5.53
N ARG A 93 -10.39 -5.44 -6.45
CA ARG A 93 -10.30 -6.64 -7.28
C ARG A 93 -10.04 -7.89 -6.44
N PHE A 94 -9.15 -7.77 -5.47
CA PHE A 94 -8.87 -8.82 -4.50
C PHE A 94 -10.14 -9.25 -3.77
N CYS A 95 -10.92 -8.32 -3.24
CA CYS A 95 -12.18 -8.64 -2.56
C CYS A 95 -13.20 -9.33 -3.48
N ILE A 96 -13.37 -8.86 -4.72
CA ILE A 96 -14.29 -9.49 -5.69
C ILE A 96 -13.84 -10.91 -6.03
N ASP A 97 -12.54 -11.11 -6.29
CA ASP A 97 -12.02 -12.42 -6.69
C ASP A 97 -12.16 -13.43 -5.53
N LEU A 98 -11.97 -12.98 -4.29
CA LEU A 98 -12.16 -13.79 -3.09
C LEU A 98 -13.64 -14.14 -2.86
N GLU A 99 -14.54 -13.18 -3.04
CA GLU A 99 -16.00 -13.39 -2.93
C GLU A 99 -16.50 -14.40 -3.99
N ARG A 100 -15.99 -14.30 -5.22
CA ARG A 100 -16.27 -15.29 -6.28
C ARG A 100 -15.71 -16.66 -5.92
N GLY A 101 -14.50 -16.73 -5.38
CA GLY A 101 -13.89 -17.98 -4.94
C GLY A 101 -14.70 -18.72 -3.90
N VAL A 102 -15.24 -18.00 -2.92
CA VAL A 102 -16.11 -18.56 -1.89
C VAL A 102 -17.45 -19.03 -2.47
N ARG A 103 -18.03 -18.29 -3.42
CA ARG A 103 -19.33 -18.62 -4.01
C ARG A 103 -19.26 -19.81 -4.98
N ASP A 104 -18.24 -19.84 -5.82
CA ASP A 104 -18.13 -20.81 -6.93
C ASP A 104 -17.29 -22.04 -6.55
N GLY A 105 -16.74 -22.09 -5.33
CA GLY A 105 -15.95 -23.21 -4.79
C GLY A 105 -14.56 -23.37 -5.40
N GLN A 106 -14.20 -22.53 -6.37
CA GLN A 106 -12.87 -22.44 -6.97
C GLN A 106 -12.32 -21.05 -6.72
N VAL A 107 -11.29 -20.93 -5.88
CA VAL A 107 -10.61 -19.63 -5.70
C VAL A 107 -9.96 -19.23 -7.03
N PRO A 108 -10.45 -18.17 -7.71
CA PRO A 108 -9.83 -17.72 -8.94
C PRO A 108 -8.45 -17.15 -8.62
N ARG A 109 -7.46 -17.41 -9.49
CA ARG A 109 -6.16 -16.73 -9.43
C ARG A 109 -6.41 -15.22 -9.38
N VAL A 110 -5.90 -14.57 -8.35
CA VAL A 110 -6.17 -13.14 -8.14
C VAL A 110 -5.44 -12.41 -9.25
N ARG A 111 -6.20 -11.79 -10.16
CA ARG A 111 -5.61 -11.12 -11.33
C ARG A 111 -5.10 -9.73 -10.96
N VAL A 112 -4.02 -9.71 -10.19
CA VAL A 112 -3.27 -8.49 -9.87
C VAL A 112 -2.37 -8.12 -11.05
N ARG A 113 -2.35 -6.85 -11.48
CA ARG A 113 -1.47 -6.44 -12.59
C ARG A 113 -0.02 -6.48 -12.14
N ALA A 114 0.89 -6.70 -13.10
CA ALA A 114 2.32 -6.62 -12.84
C ALA A 114 2.67 -5.22 -12.28
N ASN A 115 3.38 -5.17 -11.13
CA ASN A 115 3.80 -3.97 -10.39
C ASN A 115 2.75 -3.30 -9.47
N ASP A 116 1.58 -3.90 -9.28
CA ASP A 116 0.66 -3.45 -8.22
C ASP A 116 1.28 -3.73 -6.84
N ALA A 117 1.03 -2.83 -5.89
CA ALA A 117 1.62 -2.94 -4.55
C ALA A 117 1.17 -4.21 -3.82
N ALA A 118 -0.03 -4.71 -4.11
CA ALA A 118 -0.63 -5.89 -3.51
C ALA A 118 -0.21 -7.23 -4.18
N GLN A 119 0.76 -7.20 -5.11
CA GLN A 119 1.14 -8.40 -5.86
C GLN A 119 1.83 -9.44 -4.98
N GLN A 120 2.58 -9.00 -3.96
CA GLN A 120 3.27 -9.91 -3.06
C GLN A 120 2.28 -10.62 -2.13
N GLU A 121 1.32 -9.86 -1.61
CA GLU A 121 0.22 -10.34 -0.77
C GLU A 121 -0.68 -11.29 -1.55
N ALA A 122 -0.98 -10.97 -2.82
CA ALA A 122 -1.71 -11.87 -3.70
C ALA A 122 -0.99 -13.21 -3.93
N ARG A 123 0.34 -13.20 -4.08
CA ARG A 123 1.12 -14.45 -4.18
C ARG A 123 1.06 -15.27 -2.90
N TYR A 124 1.21 -14.65 -1.73
CA TYR A 124 1.09 -15.36 -0.46
C TYR A 124 -0.30 -15.97 -0.26
N LEU A 125 -1.35 -15.25 -0.67
CA LEU A 125 -2.69 -15.79 -0.63
C LEU A 125 -2.83 -16.98 -1.60
N GLU A 126 -2.36 -16.86 -2.84
CA GLU A 126 -2.41 -17.94 -3.83
C GLU A 126 -1.66 -19.19 -3.36
N GLU A 127 -0.48 -19.03 -2.74
CA GLU A 127 0.29 -20.13 -2.14
C GLU A 127 -0.48 -20.80 -1.00
N THR A 128 -1.01 -19.99 -0.08
CA THR A 128 -1.79 -20.49 1.07
C THR A 128 -3.04 -21.24 0.62
N VAL A 129 -3.76 -20.70 -0.36
CA VAL A 129 -4.95 -21.33 -0.96
C VAL A 129 -4.57 -22.63 -1.66
N ALA A 130 -3.49 -22.65 -2.43
CA ALA A 130 -3.02 -23.86 -3.10
C ALA A 130 -2.63 -24.96 -2.12
N ASP A 131 -1.99 -24.61 -1.01
CA ASP A 131 -1.66 -25.56 0.05
C ASP A 131 -2.91 -26.09 0.76
N LEU A 132 -3.92 -25.23 0.98
CA LEU A 132 -5.19 -25.63 1.60
C LEU A 132 -5.98 -26.60 0.70
N TYR A 133 -6.01 -26.38 -0.61
CA TYR A 133 -6.59 -27.34 -1.55
C TYR A 133 -5.82 -28.66 -1.61
N ARG A 134 -4.48 -28.61 -1.58
CA ARG A 134 -3.66 -29.83 -1.54
C ARG A 134 -3.98 -30.66 -0.29
N GLN A 135 -4.12 -30.00 0.86
CA GLN A 135 -4.52 -30.66 2.10
C GLN A 135 -5.92 -31.26 2.00
N GLN A 136 -6.87 -30.54 1.41
CA GLN A 136 -8.23 -31.04 1.21
C GLN A 136 -8.24 -32.29 0.33
N ASP A 137 -7.50 -32.29 -0.77
CA ASP A 137 -7.38 -33.44 -1.68
C ASP A 137 -6.73 -34.64 -1.00
N GLU A 138 -5.67 -34.41 -0.20
CA GLU A 138 -5.00 -35.47 0.57
C GLU A 138 -5.96 -36.12 1.59
N ILE A 139 -6.73 -35.31 2.34
CA ILE A 139 -7.73 -35.81 3.28
C ILE A 139 -8.83 -36.58 2.55
N GLY A 140 -9.31 -36.05 1.41
CA GLY A 140 -10.30 -36.71 0.58
C GLY A 140 -9.83 -38.08 0.10
N SER A 141 -8.60 -38.18 -0.39
CA SER A 141 -8.02 -39.45 -0.86
C SER A 141 -7.90 -40.50 0.25
N LEU A 142 -7.45 -40.10 1.44
CA LEU A 142 -7.39 -40.99 2.61
C LEU A 142 -8.77 -41.49 3.04
N LEU A 143 -9.78 -40.61 2.97
CA LEU A 143 -11.15 -40.96 3.30
C LEU A 143 -11.71 -41.97 2.30
N ASP A 144 -11.48 -41.75 1.00
CA ASP A 144 -11.92 -42.64 -0.07
C ASP A 144 -11.23 -44.02 0.03
N ASP A 145 -9.92 -44.04 0.30
CA ASP A 145 -9.16 -45.28 0.51
C ASP A 145 -9.67 -46.06 1.73
N GLY A 146 -9.91 -45.37 2.85
CA GLY A 146 -10.48 -45.98 4.06
C GLY A 146 -11.88 -46.56 3.81
N MET A 147 -12.73 -45.82 3.08
CA MET A 147 -14.07 -46.27 2.69
C MET A 147 -14.03 -47.46 1.72
N ALA A 148 -13.06 -47.51 0.81
CA ALA A 148 -12.85 -48.63 -0.09
C ALA A 148 -12.44 -49.90 0.69
N LEU A 149 -11.58 -49.78 1.69
CA LEU A 149 -11.14 -50.88 2.56
C LEU A 149 -12.29 -51.43 3.42
N LEU A 150 -13.16 -50.56 3.95
CA LEU A 150 -14.39 -50.96 4.65
C LEU A 150 -15.32 -51.76 3.73
N ARG A 151 -15.56 -51.28 2.51
CA ARG A 151 -16.39 -51.98 1.51
C ARG A 151 -15.79 -53.31 1.08
N ALA A 152 -14.46 -53.42 1.06
CA ALA A 152 -13.74 -54.64 0.75
C ALA A 152 -13.71 -55.66 1.91
N GLY A 153 -14.34 -55.36 3.05
CA GLY A 153 -14.40 -56.26 4.21
C GLY A 153 -13.07 -56.37 4.96
N LYS A 154 -12.21 -55.34 4.88
CA LYS A 154 -10.92 -55.26 5.60
C LYS A 154 -10.98 -54.21 6.72
N PRO A 155 -11.72 -54.48 7.83
CA PRO A 155 -11.95 -53.50 8.88
C PRO A 155 -10.67 -53.07 9.61
N GLU A 156 -9.69 -53.98 9.77
CA GLU A 156 -8.41 -53.65 10.42
C GLU A 156 -7.56 -52.68 9.58
N ALA A 157 -7.52 -52.86 8.26
CA ALA A 157 -6.83 -51.95 7.35
C ALA A 157 -7.52 -50.58 7.27
N ALA A 158 -8.85 -50.56 7.37
CA ALA A 158 -9.61 -49.32 7.43
C ALA A 158 -9.44 -48.57 8.75
N ALA A 159 -9.32 -49.28 9.88
CA ALA A 159 -9.00 -48.67 11.17
C ALA A 159 -7.63 -47.98 11.15
N ALA A 160 -6.61 -48.63 10.56
CA ALA A 160 -5.29 -48.03 10.37
C ALA A 160 -5.31 -46.77 9.48
N ALA A 161 -6.12 -46.77 8.41
CA ALA A 161 -6.32 -45.58 7.57
C ALA A 161 -7.03 -44.45 8.34
N GLY A 162 -7.98 -44.79 9.21
CA GLY A 162 -8.65 -43.84 10.09
C GLY A 162 -7.72 -43.21 11.13
N GLU A 163 -6.82 -43.99 11.74
CA GLU A 163 -5.80 -43.48 12.66
C GLU A 163 -4.82 -42.52 11.96
N GLU A 164 -4.41 -42.83 10.73
CA GLU A 164 -3.54 -41.93 9.94
C GLU A 164 -4.24 -40.61 9.58
N LEU A 165 -5.55 -40.66 9.29
CA LEU A 165 -6.36 -39.46 9.05
C LEU A 165 -6.42 -38.57 10.31
N VAL A 166 -6.69 -39.15 11.48
CA VAL A 166 -6.72 -38.43 12.76
C VAL A 166 -5.35 -37.83 13.08
N ARG A 167 -4.28 -38.60 12.91
CA ARG A 167 -2.90 -38.13 13.13
C ARG A 167 -2.54 -36.93 12.24
N ARG A 168 -2.95 -36.97 10.97
CA ARG A 168 -2.77 -35.85 10.05
C ARG A 168 -3.59 -34.63 10.48
N MET A 169 -4.85 -34.81 10.85
CA MET A 169 -5.70 -33.70 11.36
C MET A 169 -5.11 -33.03 12.60
N ASP A 170 -4.54 -33.79 13.55
CA ASP A 170 -3.87 -33.25 14.74
C ASP A 170 -2.60 -32.47 14.39
N THR A 171 -1.89 -32.88 13.33
CA THR A 171 -0.69 -32.18 12.85
C THR A 171 -1.05 -30.82 12.22
N PHE A 172 -2.29 -30.64 11.75
CA PHE A 172 -2.76 -29.41 11.12
C PHE A 172 -3.45 -28.43 12.10
N ALA A 173 -3.74 -28.83 13.34
CA ALA A 173 -4.39 -27.99 14.35
C ALA A 173 -3.40 -27.10 15.17
N LEU A 174 -2.10 -27.17 14.87
CA LEU A 174 -1.00 -26.40 15.47
C LEU A 174 -0.51 -25.29 14.53
#